data_AF-A0A2V7B9A1-F1
#
_entry.id   AF-A0A2V7B9A1-F1
#
_cell.length_a   1.000
_cell.length_b   1.000
_cell.length_c   1.000
_cell.angle_alpha   90.00
_cell.angle_beta   90.00
_cell.angle_gamma   90.00
#
_symmetry.space_group_name_H-M   'P 1'
#
loop_
_entity.id
_entity.type
_entity.pdbx_description
1 polymer ?
#
loop_
_entity_poly.entity_id
_entity_poly.type
_entity_poly.pdbx_seq_one_letter_code
_entity_poly.pdbx_strand_id
1 'polypeptide(L)'
;MLLIVAQLGGSLRPNPALNQLDRAVRQPLPTLPPAPAPRSDQLWVPDRYFPSTTGSNIHVPGHWENRQSDGQYYLPPLPACTSAGQCVTTPAGVRPQAPDNRQSP
;
A
#
# COMPACT_ATOMS: atom_id res chain seq x y z
N MET A 1 31.75 24.76 -69.61
CA MET A 1 31.74 23.42 -68.98
C MET A 1 31.61 23.62 -67.48
N LEU A 2 30.51 23.12 -66.91
CA LEU A 2 30.00 23.39 -65.57
C LEU A 2 30.79 22.63 -64.50
N LEU A 3 31.10 23.26 -63.36
CA LEU A 3 31.43 22.60 -62.09
C LEU A 3 31.23 23.61 -60.93
N ILE A 4 30.03 23.61 -60.33
CA ILE A 4 29.83 24.18 -58.99
C ILE A 4 29.63 23.01 -58.04
N VAL A 5 30.62 22.85 -57.18
CA VAL A 5 30.77 21.80 -56.18
C VAL A 5 29.99 22.20 -54.92
N ALA A 6 29.18 21.25 -54.45
CA ALA A 6 28.76 21.04 -53.06
C ALA A 6 28.28 22.27 -52.26
N GLN A 7 27.00 22.61 -52.40
CA GLN A 7 26.26 23.16 -51.27
C GLN A 7 25.70 21.99 -50.45
N LEU A 8 26.36 21.64 -49.33
CA LEU A 8 25.80 20.93 -48.16
C LEU A 8 26.96 20.55 -47.23
N GLY A 9 27.54 21.56 -46.57
CA GLY A 9 28.65 21.39 -45.64
C GLY A 9 28.50 22.30 -44.43
N GLY A 10 27.32 22.32 -43.81
CA GLY A 10 27.14 22.95 -42.52
C GLY A 10 27.98 22.23 -41.48
N SER A 11 29.16 22.77 -41.17
CA SER A 11 29.99 22.27 -40.07
C SER A 11 29.28 22.57 -38.76
N LEU A 12 28.54 21.58 -38.24
CA LEU A 12 28.12 21.57 -36.85
C LEU A 12 29.38 21.52 -36.00
N ARG A 13 29.87 22.70 -35.60
CA ARG A 13 30.97 22.78 -34.64
C ARG A 13 30.46 22.22 -33.31
N PRO A 14 31.14 21.24 -32.69
CA PRO A 14 30.74 20.71 -31.40
C PRO A 14 30.66 21.87 -30.40
N ASN A 15 29.47 22.15 -29.87
CA ASN A 15 29.30 23.16 -28.83
C ASN A 15 29.58 22.50 -27.47
N PRO A 16 30.69 22.86 -26.79
CA PRO A 16 31.08 22.21 -25.54
C PRO A 16 30.03 22.38 -24.43
N ALA A 17 29.25 23.46 -24.46
CA ALA A 17 28.18 23.69 -23.49
C ALA A 17 27.01 22.71 -23.71
N LEU A 18 26.63 22.45 -24.96
CA LEU A 18 25.58 21.45 -25.27
C LEU A 18 26.05 20.03 -24.92
N ASN A 19 27.33 19.72 -25.16
CA ASN A 19 27.91 18.43 -24.77
C ASN A 19 27.95 18.25 -23.24
N GLN A 20 28.19 19.33 -22.49
CA GLN A 20 28.17 19.30 -21.04
C GLN A 20 26.76 19.10 -20.49
N LEU A 21 25.75 19.75 -21.11
CA LEU A 21 24.35 19.56 -20.77
C LEU A 21 23.88 18.14 -21.07
N ASP A 22 24.18 17.61 -22.27
CA ASP A 22 23.83 16.24 -22.66
C ASP A 22 24.46 15.21 -21.69
N ARG A 23 25.72 15.44 -21.28
CA ARG A 23 26.37 14.60 -20.28
C ARG A 23 25.68 14.68 -18.91
N ALA A 24 25.28 15.88 -18.49
CA ALA A 24 24.64 16.11 -17.18
C ALA A 24 23.26 15.45 -17.09
N VAL A 25 22.43 15.56 -18.14
CA VAL A 25 21.09 14.96 -18.15
C VAL A 25 21.10 13.43 -18.30
N ARG A 26 22.19 12.86 -18.84
CA ARG A 26 22.39 11.42 -18.96
C ARG A 26 23.06 10.79 -17.75
N GLN A 27 23.54 11.59 -16.78
CA GLN A 27 24.14 11.00 -15.59
C GLN A 27 23.08 10.21 -14.81
N PRO A 28 23.39 8.99 -14.35
CA PRO A 28 22.52 8.28 -13.44
C PRO A 28 22.36 9.09 -12.15
N LEU A 29 21.13 9.12 -11.62
CA LEU A 29 20.90 9.73 -10.31
C LEU A 29 21.61 8.90 -9.24
N PRO A 30 22.15 9.55 -8.19
CA PRO A 30 22.66 8.84 -7.03
C PRO A 30 21.58 7.92 -6.44
N THR A 31 21.93 6.66 -6.18
CA THR A 31 21.06 5.76 -5.42
C THR A 31 21.06 6.18 -3.95
N LEU A 32 19.90 6.58 -3.44
CA LEU A 32 19.71 6.81 -2.02
C LEU A 32 19.35 5.49 -1.33
N PRO A 33 19.78 5.27 -0.07
CA PRO A 33 19.29 4.15 0.71
C PRO A 33 17.75 4.25 0.87
N PRO A 34 17.04 3.12 0.94
CA PRO A 34 15.60 3.13 1.21
C PRO A 34 15.30 3.90 2.50
N ALA A 35 14.32 4.79 2.46
CA ALA A 35 13.79 5.38 3.68
C ALA A 35 13.15 4.28 4.54
N PRO A 36 13.32 4.29 5.88
CA PRO A 36 12.57 3.41 6.75
C PRO A 36 11.07 3.64 6.55
N ALA A 37 10.33 2.61 6.18
CA ALA A 37 8.88 2.68 6.21
C ALA A 37 8.44 2.70 7.69
N PRO A 38 7.52 3.62 8.08
CA PRO A 38 6.93 3.53 9.41
C PRO A 38 6.23 2.17 9.54
N ARG A 39 6.39 1.53 10.71
CA ARG A 39 5.61 0.34 11.01
C ARG A 39 4.14 0.76 11.03
N SER A 40 3.30 0.09 10.24
CA SER A 40 1.86 0.34 10.31
C SER A 40 1.35 -0.10 11.68
N ASP A 41 0.64 0.79 12.36
CA ASP A 41 -0.12 0.43 13.55
C ASP A 41 -1.41 -0.33 13.19
N GLN A 42 -1.72 -0.50 11.90
CA GLN A 42 -2.89 -1.24 11.44
C GLN A 42 -2.60 -2.74 11.37
N LEU A 43 -3.48 -3.53 11.96
CA LEU A 43 -3.49 -4.99 11.90
C LEU A 43 -4.71 -5.47 11.13
N TRP A 44 -4.51 -6.29 10.10
CA TRP A 44 -5.61 -6.96 9.41
C TRP A 44 -6.10 -8.12 10.26
N VAL A 45 -7.41 -8.17 10.49
CA VAL A 45 -8.08 -9.28 11.14
C VAL A 45 -9.01 -9.93 10.11
N PRO A 46 -8.87 -11.25 9.84
CA PRO A 46 -9.71 -11.94 8.87
C PRO A 46 -11.15 -12.12 9.38
N ASP A 47 -12.01 -12.63 8.49
CA ASP A 47 -13.38 -13.04 8.83
C ASP A 47 -13.37 -14.02 10.01
N ARG A 48 -14.34 -13.87 10.91
CA ARG A 48 -14.49 -14.72 12.10
C ARG A 48 -15.90 -15.28 12.19
N TYR A 49 -16.00 -16.54 12.61
CA TYR A 49 -17.25 -17.22 12.86
C TYR A 49 -17.31 -17.67 14.32
N PHE A 50 -18.34 -17.23 15.04
CA PHE A 50 -18.58 -17.63 16.43
C PHE A 50 -19.82 -18.52 16.51
N PRO A 51 -19.82 -19.57 17.34
CA PRO A 51 -21.03 -20.33 17.60
C PRO A 51 -22.06 -19.45 18.33
N SER A 52 -23.31 -19.41 17.83
CA SER A 52 -24.43 -18.80 18.55
C SER A 52 -25.20 -19.84 19.35
N THR A 53 -25.79 -19.41 20.47
CA THR A 53 -26.75 -20.21 21.24
C THR A 53 -28.04 -20.52 20.47
N THR A 54 -28.32 -19.78 19.38
CA THR A 54 -29.49 -19.96 18.52
C THR A 54 -29.26 -20.90 17.33
N GLY A 55 -28.08 -21.54 17.23
CA GLY A 55 -27.77 -22.55 16.21
C GLY A 55 -27.29 -22.00 14.86
N SER A 56 -27.20 -20.68 14.68
CA SER A 56 -26.59 -20.04 13.50
C SER A 56 -25.25 -19.42 13.86
N ASN A 57 -24.18 -19.67 13.10
CA ASN A 57 -22.91 -19.00 13.37
C ASN A 57 -23.04 -17.48 13.19
N ILE A 58 -22.41 -16.73 14.09
CA ILE A 58 -22.25 -15.28 13.98
C ILE A 58 -21.00 -15.02 13.15
N HIS A 59 -21.19 -14.36 12.01
CA HIS A 59 -20.14 -13.92 11.12
C HIS A 59 -19.76 -12.46 11.42
N VAL A 60 -18.47 -12.22 11.61
CA VAL A 60 -17.86 -10.89 11.68
C VAL A 60 -16.90 -10.75 10.49
N PRO A 61 -17.15 -9.82 9.55
CA PRO A 61 -16.28 -9.60 8.41
C PRO A 61 -14.88 -9.13 8.80
N GLY A 62 -13.93 -9.39 7.93
CA GLY A 62 -12.55 -8.95 8.04
C GLY A 62 -12.44 -7.43 8.05
N HIS A 63 -11.53 -6.93 8.89
CA HIS A 63 -11.40 -5.51 9.15
C HIS A 63 -9.97 -5.17 9.59
N TRP A 64 -9.67 -3.88 9.53
CA TRP A 64 -8.46 -3.32 10.10
C TRP A 64 -8.71 -2.89 11.55
N GLU A 65 -7.81 -3.29 12.45
CA GLU A 65 -7.73 -2.81 13.83
C GLU A 65 -6.52 -1.87 13.96
N ASN A 66 -6.64 -0.78 14.71
CA ASN A 66 -5.51 0.13 14.97
C ASN A 66 -4.88 -0.19 16.32
N ARG A 67 -3.58 -0.46 16.35
CA ARG A 67 -2.81 -0.63 17.58
C ARG A 67 -2.71 0.69 18.31
N GLN A 68 -3.17 0.71 19.56
CA GLN A 68 -3.09 1.90 20.42
C GLN A 68 -1.91 1.82 21.39
N SER A 69 -1.63 0.63 21.90
CA SER A 69 -0.49 0.32 22.78
C SER A 69 -0.22 -1.19 22.77
N ASP A 70 0.74 -1.64 23.57
CA ASP A 70 1.08 -3.06 23.69
C ASP A 70 -0.16 -3.88 24.11
N GLY A 71 -0.67 -4.68 23.17
CA GLY A 71 -1.82 -5.57 23.39
C GLY A 71 -3.20 -4.92 23.34
N GLN A 72 -3.30 -3.62 23.06
CA GLN A 72 -4.58 -2.90 22.95
C GLN A 72 -4.82 -2.39 21.53
N TYR A 73 -5.98 -2.72 20.99
CA TYR A 73 -6.38 -2.41 19.63
C TYR A 73 -7.72 -1.70 19.62
N TYR A 74 -7.82 -0.63 18.85
CA TYR A 74 -9.08 0.05 18.58
C TYR A 74 -9.79 -0.66 17.43
N LEU A 75 -10.99 -1.17 17.71
CA LEU A 75 -11.90 -1.75 16.73
C LEU A 75 -12.90 -0.67 16.28
N PRO A 76 -13.15 -0.54 14.95
CA PRO A 76 -14.27 0.27 14.46
C PRO A 76 -15.61 -0.37 14.85
N PRO A 77 -16.76 0.30 14.64
CA PRO A 77 -18.06 -0.35 14.74
C PRO A 77 -18.14 -1.47 13.70
N LEU A 78 -18.50 -2.68 14.12
CA LEU A 78 -18.47 -3.87 13.26
C LEU A 78 -19.83 -4.57 13.23
N PRO A 79 -20.33 -4.97 12.05
CA PRO A 79 -21.49 -5.82 11.98
C PRO A 79 -21.14 -7.24 12.42
N ALA A 80 -22.03 -7.83 13.23
CA ALA A 80 -22.02 -9.23 13.58
C ALA A 80 -23.37 -9.82 13.11
N CYS A 81 -23.31 -10.72 12.13
CA CYS A 81 -24.50 -11.20 11.43
C CYS A 81 -24.70 -12.70 11.63
N THR A 82 -25.93 -13.15 11.84
CA THR A 82 -26.27 -14.59 11.80
C THR A 82 -26.31 -15.09 10.36
N SER A 83 -26.25 -16.41 10.16
CA SER A 83 -26.46 -17.02 8.82
C SER A 83 -27.84 -16.75 8.22
N ALA A 84 -28.83 -16.39 9.05
CA ALA A 84 -30.16 -15.95 8.60
C ALA A 84 -30.21 -14.47 8.18
N GLY A 85 -29.06 -13.77 8.16
CA GLY A 85 -28.94 -12.37 7.73
C GLY A 85 -29.32 -11.34 8.79
N GLN A 86 -29.53 -11.75 10.05
CA GLN A 86 -29.84 -10.82 11.15
C GLN A 86 -28.54 -10.23 11.68
N CYS A 87 -28.41 -8.90 11.69
CA CYS A 87 -27.16 -8.23 12.06
C CYS A 87 -27.34 -7.30 13.26
N VAL A 88 -26.32 -7.24 14.11
CA VAL A 88 -26.16 -6.22 15.14
C VAL A 88 -24.83 -5.52 14.96
N THR A 89 -24.78 -4.22 15.22
CA THR A 89 -23.52 -3.46 15.20
C THR A 89 -22.88 -3.52 16.57
N THR A 90 -21.70 -4.14 16.64
CA THR A 90 -20.83 -4.07 17.81
C THR A 90 -20.25 -2.65 17.89
N PRO A 91 -20.35 -1.96 19.04
CA PRO A 91 -19.80 -0.62 19.18
C PRO A 91 -18.29 -0.59 19.00
N ALA A 92 -17.79 0.53 18.48
CA ALA A 92 -16.36 0.81 18.45
C ALA A 92 -15.77 0.83 19.87
N GLY A 93 -14.48 0.51 19.98
CA GLY A 93 -13.76 0.66 21.24
C GLY A 93 -12.43 -0.05 21.28
N VAL A 94 -11.71 0.21 22.37
CA VAL A 94 -10.43 -0.45 22.66
C VAL A 94 -10.71 -1.84 23.23
N ARG A 95 -10.08 -2.86 22.65
CA ARG A 95 -10.14 -4.24 23.12
C ARG A 95 -8.75 -4.88 23.08
N PRO A 96 -8.54 -5.97 23.85
CA PRO A 96 -7.36 -6.81 23.66
C PRO A 96 -7.27 -7.27 22.20
N GLN A 97 -6.05 -7.54 21.74
CA GLN A 97 -5.83 -8.10 20.41
C GLN A 97 -6.77 -9.28 20.17
N ALA A 98 -7.42 -9.29 19.01
CA ALA A 98 -8.15 -10.45 18.54
C ALA A 98 -7.25 -11.70 18.65
N PRO A 99 -7.73 -12.79 19.26
CA PRO A 99 -6.92 -14.00 19.31
C PRO A 99 -6.65 -14.47 17.88
N ASP A 100 -5.44 -14.98 17.65
CA ASP A 100 -4.87 -15.32 16.34
C ASP A 100 -5.48 -16.63 15.81
N ASN A 101 -6.81 -16.69 15.84
CA ASN A 101 -7.59 -17.81 15.40
C ASN A 101 -7.66 -17.68 13.88
N ARG A 102 -6.58 -18.05 13.18
CA ARG A 102 -6.71 -18.50 11.79
C ARG A 102 -7.54 -19.78 11.81
N GLN A 103 -8.84 -19.66 12.03
CA GLN A 103 -9.80 -20.73 11.89
C GLN A 103 -10.20 -20.78 10.41
N SER A 104 -9.29 -21.31 9.58
CA SER A 104 -9.61 -21.93 8.30
C SER A 104 -8.58 -23.02 8.06
N PRO A 105 -9.03 -24.24 7.70
CA PRO A 105 -9.28 -24.55 6.29
C PRO A 105 -10.67 -24.18 5.83
#